data_AF-A0A969F3T2-F1
#
_entry.id   AF-A0A969F3T2-F1
#
_cell.length_a   1.000
_cell.length_b   1.000
_cell.length_c   1.000
_cell.angle_alpha   90.00
_cell.angle_beta   90.00
_cell.angle_gamma   90.00
#
_symmetry.space_group_name_H-M   'P 1'
#
loop_
_entity.id
_entity.type
_entity.pdbx_description
1 polymer ?
#
loop_
_entity_poly.entity_id
_entity_poly.type
_entity_poly.pdbx_seq_one_letter_code
_entity_poly.pdbx_strand_id
1 'polypeptide(L)'
;MNKIPYLLIILSCLLFLAACTGSSTLAEPTIANSAPTTTMPADSTPTLVESAAATAVPTPPDTLAAEIPMEETPMKADLPDLGPAPEFKNDTWLNSEVPISLASLRGKVVLVEFWTFGCINCQRTTPWIKAWHEQYTGDDFAVVTIHYPEFSFERDIDNVANALAENEITYPVAIDN
;
A
#
# COMPACT_ATOMS: atom_id res chain seq x y z
N MET A 1 5.82 20.31 47.33
CA MET A 1 5.84 18.85 47.57
C MET A 1 4.77 18.25 46.66
N ASN A 2 5.04 17.45 45.61
CA ASN A 2 5.73 16.17 45.55
C ASN A 2 6.43 15.97 44.17
N LYS A 3 7.73 16.29 44.06
CA LYS A 3 8.54 16.02 42.85
C LYS A 3 9.31 14.69 42.91
N ILE A 4 9.03 13.88 43.92
CA ILE A 4 9.72 12.61 44.20
C ILE A 4 9.39 11.47 43.20
N PRO A 5 8.21 11.38 42.53
CA PRO A 5 7.96 10.23 41.64
C PRO A 5 8.66 10.37 40.27
N TYR A 6 8.91 11.58 39.78
CA TYR A 6 9.60 11.80 38.49
C TYR A 6 11.09 11.47 38.55
N LEU A 7 11.73 11.70 39.69
CA LEU A 7 13.16 11.42 39.87
C LEU A 7 13.45 9.91 39.89
N LEU A 8 12.53 9.09 40.40
CA LEU A 8 12.66 7.63 40.42
C LEU A 8 12.47 7.00 39.03
N ILE A 9 11.57 7.54 38.20
CA ILE A 9 11.34 7.05 36.83
C ILE A 9 12.51 7.41 35.90
N ILE A 10 13.07 8.63 36.03
CA ILE A 10 14.23 9.03 35.22
C ILE A 10 15.49 8.24 35.62
N LEU A 11 15.66 7.93 36.91
CA LEU A 11 16.80 7.14 37.38
C LEU A 11 16.71 5.66 36.94
N SER A 12 15.52 5.08 36.78
CA SER A 12 15.38 3.73 36.21
C SER A 12 15.65 3.67 34.72
N CYS A 13 15.27 4.70 33.95
CA CYS A 13 15.58 4.79 32.51
C CYS A 13 17.09 4.92 32.24
N LEU A 14 17.82 5.66 33.08
CA LEU A 14 19.27 5.82 32.94
C LEU A 14 20.07 4.56 33.32
N LEU A 15 19.56 3.75 34.27
CA LEU A 15 20.17 2.47 34.64
C LEU A 15 19.98 1.38 33.57
N PHE A 16 18.87 1.39 32.82
CA PHE A 16 18.65 0.44 31.72
C PHE A 16 19.48 0.77 30.46
N LEU A 17 19.76 2.05 30.20
CA LEU A 17 20.59 2.44 29.05
C LEU A 17 22.07 2.05 29.20
N ALA A 18 22.57 1.88 30.44
CA ALA A 18 23.95 1.51 30.72
C ALA A 18 24.23 -0.01 30.65
N ALA A 19 23.19 -0.85 30.54
CA ALA A 19 23.34 -2.31 30.57
C ALA A 19 23.42 -2.98 29.19
N CYS A 20 23.28 -2.22 28.08
CA CYS A 20 23.34 -2.79 26.72
C CYS A 20 24.68 -2.55 26.00
N THR A 21 25.66 -1.90 26.64
CA THR A 21 27.04 -1.84 26.11
C THR A 21 27.89 -2.93 26.75
N GLY A 22 27.76 -4.16 26.23
CA GLY A 22 28.47 -5.35 26.72
C GLY A 22 28.79 -6.34 25.61
N SER A 23 30.00 -6.19 25.05
CA SER A 23 30.73 -6.93 24.02
C SER A 23 30.76 -8.48 24.14
N SER A 24 30.82 -9.21 23.02
CA SER A 24 31.52 -10.51 22.77
C SER A 24 31.26 -10.97 21.31
N THR A 25 32.14 -10.71 20.32
CA THR A 25 33.27 -11.52 19.82
C THR A 25 32.94 -12.88 19.16
N LEU A 26 33.18 -12.92 17.84
CA LEU A 26 33.71 -14.01 16.97
C LEU A 26 32.84 -15.23 16.61
N ALA A 27 32.40 -15.28 15.34
CA ALA A 27 32.78 -16.31 14.36
C ALA A 27 32.21 -15.98 12.96
N GLU A 28 33.07 -15.83 11.95
CA GLU A 28 32.65 -15.79 10.54
C GLU A 28 32.50 -17.23 10.02
N PRO A 29 31.36 -17.60 9.39
CA PRO A 29 31.31 -18.76 8.53
C PRO A 29 31.74 -18.38 7.11
N THR A 30 32.83 -18.99 6.65
CA THR A 30 33.26 -19.02 5.25
C THR A 30 32.15 -19.59 4.38
N ILE A 31 31.53 -18.76 3.54
CA ILE A 31 30.73 -19.22 2.40
C ILE A 31 31.55 -19.00 1.12
N ALA A 32 32.06 -20.10 0.59
CA ALA A 32 32.67 -20.16 -0.73
C ALA A 32 31.58 -19.99 -1.79
N ASN A 33 31.51 -18.82 -2.42
CA ASN A 33 30.71 -18.63 -3.62
C ASN A 33 31.40 -19.33 -4.80
N SER A 34 30.96 -20.54 -5.12
CA SER A 34 31.15 -21.13 -6.45
C SER A 34 29.91 -20.78 -7.27
N ALA A 35 30.00 -19.71 -8.06
CA ALA A 35 28.99 -19.41 -9.06
C ALA A 35 29.05 -20.47 -10.18
N PRO A 36 27.93 -21.10 -10.57
CA PRO A 36 27.90 -21.91 -11.78
C PRO A 36 27.91 -21.00 -13.01
N THR A 37 29.00 -21.05 -13.76
CA THR A 37 29.09 -20.53 -15.13
C THR A 37 28.02 -21.21 -15.98
N THR A 38 26.91 -20.51 -16.23
CA THR A 38 25.96 -20.91 -17.27
C THR A 38 26.31 -20.12 -18.53
N THR A 39 26.96 -20.81 -19.45
CA THR A 39 27.24 -20.35 -20.80
C THR A 39 25.91 -20.20 -21.56
N MET A 40 25.53 -18.98 -21.91
CA MET A 40 24.48 -18.76 -22.92
C MET A 40 25.06 -19.01 -24.32
N PRO A 41 24.36 -19.74 -25.21
CA PRO A 41 24.76 -19.83 -26.60
C PRO A 41 24.46 -18.50 -27.31
N ALA A 42 25.45 -18.07 -28.11
CA ALA A 42 25.29 -17.02 -29.08
C ALA A 42 24.48 -17.52 -30.30
N ASP A 43 23.88 -16.56 -30.99
CA ASP A 43 23.46 -16.59 -32.39
C ASP A 43 21.94 -16.66 -32.64
N SER A 44 21.40 -15.49 -32.99
CA SER A 44 20.40 -15.30 -34.05
C SER A 44 20.32 -13.80 -34.34
N THR A 45 21.04 -13.38 -35.38
CA THR A 45 21.00 -12.01 -35.90
C THR A 45 19.70 -11.78 -36.69
N PRO A 46 18.84 -10.80 -36.38
CA PRO A 46 17.84 -10.35 -37.32
C PRO A 46 18.44 -9.27 -38.23
N THR A 47 18.47 -9.58 -39.52
CA THR A 47 18.75 -8.68 -40.64
C THR A 47 17.94 -7.39 -40.56
N LEU A 48 18.64 -6.26 -40.62
CA LEU A 48 18.06 -4.93 -40.79
C LEU A 48 17.45 -4.82 -42.20
N VAL A 49 16.14 -4.63 -42.28
CA VAL A 49 15.49 -4.07 -43.46
C VAL A 49 15.30 -2.58 -43.23
N GLU A 50 16.06 -1.79 -43.97
CA GLU A 50 15.95 -0.36 -44.08
C GLU A 50 14.72 0.01 -44.91
N SER A 51 13.82 0.81 -44.36
CA SER A 51 12.80 1.51 -45.14
C SER A 51 12.68 2.94 -44.64
N ALA A 52 13.36 3.81 -45.36
CA ALA A 52 13.21 5.24 -45.28
C ALA A 52 11.87 5.68 -45.88
N ALA A 53 11.06 6.36 -45.07
CA ALA A 53 10.12 7.39 -45.52
C ALA A 53 9.72 8.24 -44.32
N ALA A 54 10.53 9.26 -44.02
CA ALA A 54 10.14 10.34 -43.13
C ALA A 54 8.95 11.08 -43.74
N THR A 55 7.75 10.80 -43.23
CA THR A 55 6.59 11.63 -43.50
C THR A 55 6.39 12.50 -42.27
N ALA A 56 6.57 13.81 -42.43
CA ALA A 56 6.42 14.79 -41.37
C ALA A 56 5.05 14.61 -40.69
N VAL A 57 5.06 14.35 -39.39
CA VAL A 57 3.85 14.39 -38.56
C VAL A 57 3.34 15.84 -38.60
N PRO A 58 2.11 16.11 -39.08
CA PRO A 58 1.57 17.45 -39.01
C PRO A 58 1.35 17.81 -37.54
N THR A 59 1.96 18.91 -37.09
CA THR A 59 1.67 19.50 -35.79
C THR A 59 0.18 19.82 -35.72
N PRO A 60 -0.54 19.38 -34.67
CA PRO A 60 -1.93 19.77 -34.50
C PRO A 60 -2.00 21.31 -34.41
N PRO A 61 -2.99 21.96 -35.04
CA PRO A 61 -3.13 23.40 -34.94
C PRO A 61 -3.37 23.79 -33.48
N ASP A 62 -2.52 24.69 -32.97
CA ASP A 62 -2.71 25.48 -31.76
C ASP A 62 -3.99 26.32 -31.92
N THR A 63 -5.17 25.73 -31.77
CA THR A 63 -6.40 26.51 -31.65
C THR A 63 -7.48 25.73 -30.92
N LEU A 64 -7.96 26.36 -29.85
CA LEU A 64 -9.14 26.03 -29.04
C LEU A 64 -8.95 25.03 -27.90
N ALA A 65 -8.05 25.37 -26.97
CA ALA A 65 -8.40 25.23 -25.55
C ALA A 65 -9.55 26.21 -25.26
N ALA A 66 -10.76 25.82 -25.63
CA ALA A 66 -11.94 26.38 -24.96
C ALA A 66 -11.88 25.81 -23.54
N GLU A 67 -11.48 26.66 -22.60
CA GLU A 67 -11.65 26.40 -21.17
C GLU A 67 -13.13 26.12 -20.96
N ILE A 68 -13.51 24.84 -20.85
CA ILE A 68 -14.84 24.47 -20.40
C ILE A 68 -14.94 25.03 -18.99
N PRO A 69 -15.85 25.98 -18.69
CA PRO A 69 -16.05 26.43 -17.34
C PRO A 69 -16.46 25.22 -16.51
N MET A 70 -15.56 24.74 -15.66
CA MET A 70 -15.88 23.78 -14.61
C MET A 70 -16.71 24.56 -13.61
N GLU A 71 -18.03 24.54 -13.80
CA GLU A 71 -18.95 25.05 -12.79
C GLU A 71 -18.91 24.07 -11.62
N GLU A 72 -18.15 24.42 -10.58
CA GLU A 72 -18.02 23.66 -9.34
C GLU A 72 -19.32 23.74 -8.53
N THR A 73 -20.39 23.15 -9.05
CA THR A 73 -21.55 22.85 -8.23
C THR A 73 -21.22 21.57 -7.48
N PRO A 74 -21.16 21.55 -6.13
CA PRO A 74 -20.94 20.33 -5.39
C PRO A 74 -22.08 19.38 -5.73
N MET A 75 -21.78 18.34 -6.50
CA MET A 75 -22.76 17.36 -6.89
C MET A 75 -23.07 16.51 -5.66
N LYS A 76 -24.08 16.93 -4.89
CA LYS A 76 -24.60 16.15 -3.78
C LYS A 76 -25.26 14.92 -4.39
N ALA A 77 -24.59 13.78 -4.32
CA ALA A 77 -25.17 12.51 -4.73
C ALA A 77 -26.40 12.22 -3.86
N ASP A 78 -27.57 12.09 -4.49
CA ASP A 78 -28.79 11.65 -3.82
C ASP A 78 -28.79 10.12 -3.80
N LEU A 79 -28.10 9.55 -2.81
CA LEU A 79 -27.96 8.10 -2.63
C LEU A 79 -29.04 7.59 -1.68
N PRO A 80 -29.66 6.43 -1.98
CA PRO A 80 -30.62 5.81 -1.06
C PRO A 80 -29.93 5.35 0.23
N ASP A 81 -30.62 5.51 1.36
CA ASP A 81 -30.21 4.90 2.63
C ASP A 81 -30.57 3.40 2.61
N LEU A 82 -29.55 2.54 2.57
CA LEU A 82 -29.68 1.08 2.57
C LEU A 82 -29.58 0.48 3.98
N GLY A 83 -29.56 1.32 5.03
CA GLY A 83 -29.40 0.91 6.41
C GLY A 83 -27.94 0.80 6.86
N PRO A 84 -27.71 0.33 8.10
CA PRO A 84 -26.38 0.26 8.67
C PRO A 84 -25.52 -0.79 7.94
N ALA A 85 -24.26 -0.44 7.70
CA ALA A 85 -23.26 -1.40 7.21
C ALA A 85 -23.11 -2.58 8.20
N PRO A 86 -23.00 -3.83 7.70
CA PRO A 86 -22.69 -4.98 8.54
C PRO A 86 -21.30 -4.85 9.18
N GLU A 87 -21.16 -5.32 10.42
CA GLU A 87 -19.87 -5.28 11.14
C GLU A 87 -18.81 -6.20 10.50
N PHE A 88 -17.55 -5.77 10.58
CA PHE A 88 -16.42 -6.59 10.17
C PHE A 88 -16.25 -7.77 11.13
N LYS A 89 -16.05 -8.97 10.57
CA LYS A 89 -15.93 -10.23 11.36
C LYS A 89 -14.57 -10.90 11.19
N ASN A 90 -13.65 -10.21 10.53
CA ASN A 90 -12.33 -10.74 10.21
C ASN A 90 -11.45 -10.72 11.46
N ASP A 91 -10.82 -11.86 11.75
CA ASP A 91 -9.94 -12.01 12.92
C ASP A 91 -8.52 -11.50 12.64
N THR A 92 -8.08 -11.59 11.38
CA THR A 92 -6.71 -11.24 10.97
C THR A 92 -6.70 -9.93 10.19
N TRP A 93 -5.81 -9.04 10.60
CA TRP A 93 -5.64 -7.72 10.02
C TRP A 93 -4.16 -7.46 9.76
N LEU A 94 -3.88 -6.86 8.60
CA LEU A 94 -2.59 -6.28 8.25
C LEU A 94 -2.70 -4.76 8.32
N ASN A 95 -1.56 -4.10 8.57
CA ASN A 95 -1.46 -2.65 8.78
C ASN A 95 -2.34 -2.10 9.93
N SER A 96 -2.79 -2.96 10.84
CA SER A 96 -3.47 -2.56 12.08
C SER A 96 -3.09 -3.51 13.20
N GLU A 97 -2.74 -2.96 14.37
CA GLU A 97 -2.41 -3.75 15.56
C GLU A 97 -3.64 -4.39 16.21
N VAL A 98 -4.82 -3.80 15.98
CA VAL A 98 -6.10 -4.26 16.53
C VAL A 98 -7.14 -4.40 15.41
N PRO A 99 -8.10 -5.34 15.52
CA PRO A 99 -9.22 -5.42 14.58
C PRO A 99 -9.99 -4.09 14.51
N ILE A 100 -10.33 -3.67 13.29
CA ILE A 100 -11.11 -2.46 13.07
C ILE A 100 -12.60 -2.77 13.25
N SER A 101 -13.31 -1.91 13.94
CA SER A 101 -14.78 -1.99 14.09
C SER A 101 -15.47 -0.80 13.43
N LEU A 102 -16.69 -0.98 12.94
CA LEU A 102 -17.50 0.14 12.44
C LEU A 102 -17.80 1.17 13.55
N ALA A 103 -17.88 0.73 14.81
CA ALA A 103 -18.04 1.61 15.95
C ALA A 103 -16.85 2.59 16.10
N SER A 104 -15.61 2.11 15.94
CA SER A 104 -14.41 2.96 16.00
C SER A 104 -14.29 3.95 14.83
N LEU A 105 -15.03 3.74 13.74
CA LEU A 105 -15.02 4.59 12.56
C LEU A 105 -16.19 5.58 12.51
N ARG A 106 -17.04 5.63 13.53
CA ARG A 106 -18.16 6.59 13.57
C ARG A 106 -17.67 8.03 13.51
N GLY A 107 -18.37 8.86 12.75
CA GLY A 107 -17.98 10.24 12.46
C GLY A 107 -17.15 10.37 11.17
N LYS A 108 -16.66 9.26 10.60
CA LYS A 108 -15.95 9.25 9.32
C LYS A 108 -16.84 8.75 8.19
N VAL A 109 -16.59 9.27 6.99
CA VAL A 109 -16.90 8.62 5.73
C VAL A 109 -15.92 7.46 5.56
N VAL A 110 -16.44 6.26 5.37
CA VAL A 110 -15.62 5.04 5.26
C VAL A 110 -15.77 4.48 3.85
N LEU A 111 -14.65 4.35 3.16
CA LEU A 111 -14.55 3.58 1.92
C LEU A 111 -14.15 2.15 2.27
N VAL A 112 -15.00 1.19 1.92
CA VAL A 112 -14.68 -0.24 2.02
C VAL A 112 -14.29 -0.74 0.63
N GLU A 113 -13.05 -1.16 0.45
CA GLU A 113 -12.52 -1.67 -0.81
C GLU A 113 -12.38 -3.20 -0.74
N PHE A 114 -12.99 -3.94 -1.68
CA PHE A 114 -12.70 -5.36 -1.85
C PHE A 114 -11.58 -5.52 -2.87
N TRP A 115 -10.52 -6.20 -2.47
CA TRP A 115 -9.26 -6.22 -3.21
C TRP A 115 -8.60 -7.60 -3.16
N THR A 116 -7.85 -7.94 -4.20
CA THR A 116 -6.86 -9.02 -4.16
C THR A 116 -5.73 -8.72 -5.14
N PHE A 117 -4.52 -9.19 -4.83
CA PHE A 117 -3.30 -8.72 -5.52
C PHE A 117 -3.15 -9.26 -6.94
N GLY A 118 -3.69 -10.44 -7.26
CA GLY A 118 -3.67 -10.99 -8.61
C GLY A 118 -4.61 -10.29 -9.59
N CYS A 119 -5.54 -9.45 -9.10
CA CYS A 119 -6.55 -8.83 -9.93
C CYS A 119 -6.04 -7.56 -10.63
N ILE A 120 -6.00 -7.58 -11.97
CA ILE A 120 -5.57 -6.42 -12.77
C ILE A 120 -6.48 -5.20 -12.61
N ASN A 121 -7.77 -5.40 -12.33
CA ASN A 121 -8.71 -4.30 -12.10
C ASN A 121 -8.45 -3.62 -10.76
N CYS A 122 -8.16 -4.42 -9.72
CA CYS A 122 -7.72 -3.92 -8.43
C CYS A 122 -6.43 -3.11 -8.57
N GLN A 123 -5.40 -3.66 -9.23
CA GLN A 123 -4.14 -2.96 -9.48
C GLN A 123 -4.32 -1.61 -10.21
N ARG A 124 -5.26 -1.52 -11.15
CA ARG A 124 -5.58 -0.25 -11.85
C ARG A 124 -6.33 0.75 -10.97
N THR A 125 -7.02 0.27 -9.94
CA THR A 125 -7.82 1.08 -9.01
C THR A 125 -6.99 1.55 -7.82
N THR A 126 -6.05 0.73 -7.34
CA THR A 126 -5.20 1.00 -6.18
C THR A 126 -4.54 2.39 -6.19
N PRO A 127 -3.99 2.93 -7.31
CA PRO A 127 -3.42 4.27 -7.32
C PRO A 127 -4.42 5.38 -6.94
N TRP A 128 -5.68 5.23 -7.34
CA TRP A 128 -6.74 6.20 -7.03
C TRP A 128 -7.15 6.14 -5.55
N ILE A 129 -7.26 4.93 -5.00
CA ILE A 129 -7.57 4.72 -3.59
C ILE A 129 -6.44 5.25 -2.70
N LYS A 130 -5.19 5.00 -3.08
CA LYS A 130 -4.01 5.59 -2.42
C LYS A 130 -4.05 7.12 -2.46
N ALA A 131 -4.33 7.71 -3.62
CA ALA A 131 -4.43 9.15 -3.75
C ALA A 131 -5.53 9.74 -2.86
N TRP A 132 -6.71 9.10 -2.76
CA TRP A 132 -7.76 9.53 -1.83
C TRP A 132 -7.35 9.35 -0.38
N HIS A 133 -6.71 8.23 -0.02
CA HIS A 133 -6.21 8.02 1.33
C HIS A 133 -5.25 9.14 1.72
N GLU A 134 -4.27 9.46 0.89
CA GLU A 134 -3.30 10.53 1.12
C GLU A 134 -3.97 11.91 1.17
N GLN A 135 -4.81 12.24 0.18
CA GLN A 135 -5.45 13.55 0.05
C GLN A 135 -6.38 13.89 1.21
N TYR A 136 -7.04 12.88 1.79
CA TYR A 136 -7.99 13.03 2.90
C TYR A 136 -7.44 12.47 4.22
N THR A 137 -6.12 12.26 4.32
CA THR A 137 -5.47 11.87 5.57
C THR A 137 -5.61 13.00 6.60
N GLY A 138 -6.20 12.70 7.75
CA GLY A 138 -6.45 13.65 8.83
C GLY A 138 -7.87 14.23 8.86
N ASP A 139 -8.65 14.00 7.81
CA ASP A 139 -10.07 14.38 7.74
C ASP A 139 -10.98 13.28 8.33
N ASP A 140 -12.30 13.52 8.25
CA ASP A 140 -13.35 12.56 8.53
C ASP A 140 -13.45 11.46 7.45
N PHE A 141 -12.32 10.97 6.91
CA PHE A 141 -12.27 9.88 5.92
C PHE A 141 -11.43 8.70 6.42
N ALA A 142 -11.81 7.48 6.04
CA ALA A 142 -11.05 6.26 6.26
C ALA A 142 -11.20 5.29 5.10
N VAL A 143 -10.11 4.56 4.79
CA VAL A 143 -10.13 3.41 3.88
C VAL A 143 -9.97 2.16 4.72
N VAL A 144 -10.83 1.16 4.47
CA VAL A 144 -10.73 -0.19 5.03
C VAL A 144 -10.76 -1.16 3.86
N THR A 145 -9.68 -1.89 3.65
CA THR A 145 -9.60 -2.85 2.55
C THR A 145 -9.91 -4.25 3.07
N ILE A 146 -10.71 -5.01 2.33
CA ILE A 146 -11.00 -6.42 2.57
C ILE A 146 -10.29 -7.22 1.50
N HIS A 147 -9.25 -7.95 1.90
CA HIS A 147 -8.56 -8.88 1.04
C HIS A 147 -9.43 -10.13 0.85
N TYR A 148 -10.00 -10.28 -0.34
CA TYR A 148 -10.85 -11.41 -0.70
C TYR A 148 -10.20 -12.22 -1.84
N PRO A 149 -9.56 -13.36 -1.54
CA PRO A 149 -8.72 -14.09 -2.49
C PRO A 149 -9.55 -14.70 -3.63
N GLU A 150 -9.08 -14.54 -4.87
CA GLU A 150 -9.56 -15.26 -6.05
C GLU A 150 -8.87 -16.63 -6.17
N PHE A 151 -7.57 -16.68 -5.87
CA PHE A 151 -6.74 -17.88 -6.02
C PHE A 151 -6.18 -18.38 -4.69
N SER A 152 -5.80 -19.67 -4.66
CA SER A 152 -5.28 -20.31 -3.45
C SER A 152 -3.99 -19.69 -2.92
N PHE A 153 -3.12 -19.20 -3.80
CA PHE A 153 -1.86 -18.56 -3.39
C PHE A 153 -2.08 -17.20 -2.72
N GLU A 154 -3.24 -16.57 -2.93
CA GLU A 154 -3.60 -15.29 -2.32
C GLU A 154 -4.07 -15.45 -0.87
N ARG A 155 -4.36 -16.68 -0.43
CA ARG A 155 -4.72 -16.97 0.98
C ARG A 155 -3.52 -16.95 1.92
N ASP A 156 -2.31 -17.04 1.37
CA ASP A 156 -1.08 -16.96 2.14
C ASP A 156 -0.84 -15.50 2.56
N ILE A 157 -0.89 -15.27 3.87
CA ILE A 157 -0.79 -13.93 4.47
C ILE A 157 0.55 -13.28 4.13
N ASP A 158 1.63 -14.05 3.98
CA ASP A 158 2.94 -13.49 3.64
C ASP A 158 2.96 -12.95 2.21
N ASN A 159 2.26 -13.63 1.28
CA ASN A 159 2.09 -13.13 -0.09
C ASN A 159 1.26 -11.84 -0.10
N VAL A 160 0.18 -11.78 0.70
CA VAL A 160 -0.62 -10.56 0.84
C VAL A 160 0.25 -9.43 1.39
N ALA A 161 0.99 -9.65 2.47
CA ALA A 161 1.86 -8.65 3.08
C ALA A 161 2.92 -8.12 2.11
N ASN A 162 3.55 -9.00 1.32
CA ASN A 162 4.49 -8.60 0.27
C ASN A 162 3.81 -7.72 -0.79
N ALA A 163 2.62 -8.12 -1.26
CA ALA A 163 1.87 -7.32 -2.23
C ALA A 163 1.45 -5.95 -1.67
N LEU A 164 1.06 -5.86 -0.39
CA LEU A 164 0.76 -4.58 0.26
C LEU A 164 2.00 -3.68 0.28
N ALA A 165 3.18 -4.23 0.61
CA ALA A 165 4.43 -3.48 0.61
C ALA A 165 4.83 -3.01 -0.79
N GLU A 166 4.76 -3.87 -1.80
CA GLU A 166 5.07 -3.55 -3.21
C GLU A 166 4.16 -2.45 -3.77
N ASN A 167 2.89 -2.44 -3.36
CA ASN A 167 1.91 -1.44 -3.79
C ASN A 167 1.84 -0.23 -2.86
N GLU A 168 2.65 -0.20 -1.79
CA GLU A 168 2.65 0.83 -0.73
C GLU A 168 1.25 1.09 -0.17
N ILE A 169 0.49 0.02 0.07
CA ILE A 169 -0.80 0.07 0.74
C ILE A 169 -0.54 0.11 2.24
N THR A 170 -0.88 1.24 2.86
CA THR A 170 -0.60 1.52 4.29
C THR A 170 -1.85 1.55 5.17
N TYR A 171 -3.04 1.59 4.58
CA TYR A 171 -4.31 1.54 5.31
C TYR A 171 -4.63 0.10 5.78
N PRO A 172 -5.53 -0.06 6.78
CA PRO A 172 -5.88 -1.36 7.33
C PRO A 172 -6.45 -2.32 6.29
N VAL A 173 -5.97 -3.57 6.31
CA VAL A 173 -6.43 -4.64 5.42
C VAL A 173 -6.90 -5.84 6.23
N ALA A 174 -8.17 -6.19 6.12
CA ALA A 174 -8.74 -7.41 6.69
C ALA A 174 -8.49 -8.61 5.78
N ILE A 175 -8.18 -9.77 6.35
CA ILE A 175 -8.05 -11.03 5.60
C ILE A 175 -9.38 -11.80 5.62
N ASP A 176 -9.93 -12.12 4.44
CA ASP A 176 -11.23 -12.80 4.26
C ASP A 176 -11.10 -14.11 3.47
N ASN A 177 -10.43 -15.10 4.07
CA ASN A 177 -10.09 -16.40 3.46
C ASN A 177 -11.20 -17.46 3.49
#